data_AF-A0A820H0A4-F1
#
_entry.id   AF-A0A820H0A4-F1
#
_cell.length_a   1.000
_cell.length_b   1.000
_cell.length_c   1.000
_cell.angle_alpha   90.00
_cell.angle_beta   90.00
_cell.angle_gamma   90.00
#
_symmetry.space_group_name_H-M   'P 1'
#
loop_
_entity.id
_entity.type
_entity.pdbx_description
1 polymer ?
#
loop_
_entity_poly.entity_id
_entity_poly.type
_entity_poly.pdbx_seq_one_letter_code
_entity_poly.pdbx_strand_id
1 'polypeptide(L)'
;MNLAEQENHNQQHLLLSSSTTNDDSTVKTRRSSSVLIAIEPVMLLTEEVDDGESVATSKPFALSGILYSLLGCFLFCTASFTIKELQIDLLDALVIRFIIQIFLFGIFVVSHHYPIWIGSSKEKWLQLVLCILNGFVFLGYFIGFRYLALPDLTTINFTRLLWTVVFATLISLLQTLGVICGNRAVKRERPSIVTIVSASEIIYAILL
;
A
#
# COMPACT_ATOMS: atom_id res chain seq x y z
N MET A 1 55.22 55.08 4.71
CA MET A 1 53.88 54.46 4.72
C MET A 1 53.69 53.93 3.31
N ASN A 2 53.93 52.64 3.15
CA ASN A 2 54.52 52.05 1.93
C ASN A 2 53.46 51.61 0.94
N LEU A 3 53.59 52.07 -0.31
CA LEU A 3 52.80 51.65 -1.47
C LEU A 3 52.87 50.13 -1.75
N ALA A 4 53.86 49.44 -1.20
CA ALA A 4 54.02 47.99 -1.35
C ALA A 4 53.05 47.16 -0.48
N GLU A 5 52.45 47.74 0.57
CA GLU A 5 51.54 47.01 1.47
C GLU A 5 50.08 47.02 0.98
N GLN A 6 49.74 47.97 0.10
CA GLN A 6 48.38 48.12 -0.44
C GLN A 6 48.11 47.21 -1.66
N GLU A 7 49.16 46.73 -2.34
CA GLU A 7 49.04 45.84 -3.50
C GLU A 7 48.75 44.38 -3.10
N ASN A 8 49.21 43.96 -1.91
CA ASN A 8 49.02 42.59 -1.42
C ASN A 8 47.56 42.34 -0.96
N HIS A 9 46.86 43.36 -0.49
CA HIS A 9 45.46 43.24 -0.06
C HIS A 9 44.48 43.12 -1.25
N ASN A 10 44.83 43.63 -2.43
CA ASN A 10 44.00 43.52 -3.63
C ASN A 10 44.15 42.18 -4.36
N GLN A 11 45.27 41.46 -4.20
CA GLN A 11 45.43 40.13 -4.79
C GLN A 11 44.64 39.03 -4.05
N GLN A 12 44.43 39.16 -2.73
CA GLN A 12 43.61 38.19 -1.99
C GLN A 12 42.12 38.29 -2.32
N HIS A 13 41.61 39.46 -2.73
CA HIS A 13 40.21 39.61 -3.10
C HIS A 13 39.90 39.09 -4.52
N LEU A 14 40.93 38.92 -5.37
CA LEU A 14 40.80 38.48 -6.76
C LEU A 14 40.86 36.95 -6.92
N LEU A 15 41.38 36.21 -5.93
CA LEU A 15 41.39 34.74 -5.92
C LEU A 15 40.10 34.10 -5.36
N LEU A 16 39.19 34.90 -4.79
CA LEU A 16 37.90 34.42 -4.27
C LEU A 16 36.73 34.62 -5.26
N SER A 17 36.93 35.33 -6.38
CA SER A 17 35.87 35.61 -7.36
C SER A 17 35.94 34.77 -8.64
N SER A 18 36.89 33.84 -8.78
CA SER A 18 37.06 33.02 -10.00
C SER A 18 36.50 31.60 -9.91
N SER A 19 35.68 31.28 -8.90
CA SER A 19 35.09 29.93 -8.71
C SER A 19 33.57 29.87 -8.94
N THR A 20 33.02 30.75 -9.76
CA THR A 20 31.58 30.75 -10.09
C THR A 20 31.34 30.91 -11.58
N THR A 21 31.68 29.88 -12.36
CA THR A 21 31.06 29.57 -13.65
C THR A 21 31.69 28.30 -14.18
N ASN A 22 31.05 27.16 -13.92
CA ASN A 22 30.96 26.12 -14.92
C ASN A 22 29.69 25.34 -14.70
N ASP A 23 28.91 25.32 -15.77
CA ASP A 23 27.81 24.45 -16.06
C ASP A 23 27.98 23.07 -15.43
N ASP A 24 27.06 22.72 -14.53
CA ASP A 24 26.54 21.37 -14.60
C ASP A 24 25.03 21.46 -14.55
N SER A 25 24.46 21.11 -15.70
CA SER A 25 23.07 20.73 -15.88
C SER A 25 22.63 19.92 -14.68
N THR A 26 21.90 20.56 -13.77
CA THR A 26 21.09 19.86 -12.78
C THR A 26 19.99 19.15 -13.55
N VAL A 27 20.35 18.01 -14.14
CA VAL A 27 19.48 16.84 -14.19
C VAL A 27 19.09 16.65 -12.75
N LYS A 28 17.95 17.26 -12.41
CA LYS A 28 17.20 17.00 -11.21
C LYS A 28 16.69 15.58 -11.39
N THR A 29 17.60 14.63 -11.25
CA THR A 29 17.34 13.27 -10.83
C THR A 29 16.66 13.46 -9.50
N ARG A 30 15.34 13.71 -9.56
CA ARG A 30 14.42 13.18 -8.58
C ARG A 30 14.80 11.70 -8.52
N ARG A 31 15.76 11.38 -7.64
CA ARG A 31 15.56 10.31 -6.69
C ARG A 31 14.19 10.58 -6.14
N SER A 32 13.19 10.07 -6.87
CA SER A 32 12.03 9.47 -6.27
C SER A 32 12.68 8.45 -5.35
N SER A 33 13.04 8.90 -4.16
CA SER A 33 12.82 8.14 -2.96
C SER A 33 11.35 7.79 -3.11
N SER A 34 11.10 6.69 -3.82
CA SER A 34 10.03 5.80 -3.51
C SER A 34 10.21 5.67 -2.02
N VAL A 35 9.48 6.51 -1.30
CA VAL A 35 8.95 6.16 0.00
C VAL A 35 8.10 4.96 -0.37
N LEU A 36 8.81 3.84 -0.54
CA LEU A 36 8.38 2.55 -0.10
C LEU A 36 8.02 2.91 1.35
N ILE A 37 6.77 3.31 1.53
CA ILE A 37 6.05 2.89 2.69
C ILE A 37 6.16 1.38 2.50
N ALA A 38 7.27 0.82 3.01
CA ALA A 38 7.23 -0.50 3.56
C ALA A 38 6.02 -0.37 4.45
N ILE A 39 4.89 -0.88 3.96
CA ILE A 39 3.94 -1.52 4.82
C ILE A 39 4.83 -2.58 5.45
N GLU A 40 5.56 -2.18 6.50
CA GLU A 40 6.27 -3.08 7.37
C GLU A 40 5.18 -4.10 7.66
N PRO A 41 5.34 -5.35 7.21
CA PRO A 41 4.41 -6.36 7.65
C PRO A 41 4.43 -6.23 9.16
N VAL A 42 3.29 -5.85 9.73
CA VAL A 42 3.03 -5.74 11.16
C VAL A 42 3.14 -7.16 11.71
N MET A 43 4.36 -7.71 11.70
CA MET A 43 4.74 -9.06 12.06
C MET A 43 6.24 -9.36 11.85
N LEU A 44 7.13 -8.37 11.93
CA LEU A 44 8.58 -8.65 12.02
C LEU A 44 9.29 -7.72 13.02
N LEU A 45 8.78 -7.68 14.25
CA LEU A 45 9.66 -7.46 15.40
C LEU A 45 10.39 -8.78 15.68
N THR A 46 11.45 -9.04 14.93
CA THR A 46 12.58 -9.76 15.52
C THR A 46 13.34 -8.70 16.30
N GLU A 47 12.98 -8.55 17.58
CA GLU A 47 13.85 -7.89 18.55
C GLU A 47 15.18 -8.65 18.52
N GLU A 48 16.21 -8.03 17.96
CA GLU A 48 17.58 -8.39 18.32
C GLU A 48 17.76 -7.95 19.77
N VAL A 49 17.83 -8.94 20.64
CA VAL A 49 18.16 -8.79 22.06
C VAL A 49 19.65 -8.42 22.14
N ASP A 50 19.92 -7.13 22.31
CA ASP A 50 21.14 -6.65 22.97
C ASP A 50 20.88 -6.58 24.49
N ASP A 51 21.91 -6.88 25.25
CA ASP A 51 21.83 -7.48 26.58
C ASP A 51 21.24 -6.56 27.66
N GLY A 52 20.20 -7.06 28.34
CA GLY A 52 20.05 -6.85 29.78
C GLY A 52 19.19 -5.69 30.27
N GLU A 53 17.92 -5.59 29.86
CA GLU A 53 16.92 -4.91 30.72
C GLU A 53 15.49 -5.44 30.50
N SER A 54 14.92 -6.04 31.55
CA SER A 54 13.50 -6.30 31.85
C SER A 54 12.49 -6.38 30.69
N VAL A 55 12.24 -7.61 30.24
CA VAL A 55 11.14 -8.06 29.36
C VAL A 55 9.76 -7.56 29.82
N ALA A 56 9.30 -6.45 29.24
CA ALA A 56 7.89 -6.05 29.29
C ALA A 56 7.17 -6.61 28.05
N THR A 57 6.34 -7.62 28.29
CA THR A 57 5.60 -8.43 27.31
C THR A 57 4.71 -7.61 26.35
N SER A 58 5.15 -7.44 25.10
CA SER A 58 4.45 -6.76 23.99
C SER A 58 3.32 -7.59 23.32
N LYS A 59 2.56 -8.39 24.11
CA LYS A 59 1.51 -9.28 23.59
C LYS A 59 0.11 -8.68 23.25
N PRO A 60 -0.31 -7.44 23.61
CA PRO A 60 -1.72 -7.07 23.47
C PRO A 60 -2.16 -6.76 22.03
N PHE A 61 -1.25 -6.42 21.12
CA PHE A 61 -1.62 -5.97 19.76
C PHE A 61 -2.12 -7.11 18.85
N ALA A 62 -1.57 -8.31 18.97
CA ALA A 62 -1.98 -9.47 18.16
C ALA A 62 -3.40 -9.95 18.50
N LEU A 63 -3.77 -9.93 19.79
CA LEU A 63 -5.10 -10.34 20.23
C LEU A 63 -6.21 -9.40 19.73
N SER A 64 -5.91 -8.11 19.65
CA SER A 64 -6.87 -7.10 19.16
C SER A 64 -7.29 -7.38 17.71
N GLY A 65 -6.32 -7.67 16.82
CA GLY A 65 -6.62 -8.00 15.42
C GLY A 65 -7.47 -9.26 15.25
N ILE A 66 -7.20 -10.31 16.04
CA ILE A 66 -7.99 -11.55 16.03
C ILE A 66 -9.42 -11.28 16.49
N LEU A 67 -9.60 -10.51 17.57
CA LEU A 67 -10.92 -10.15 18.08
C LEU A 67 -11.72 -9.33 17.07
N TYR A 68 -11.11 -8.34 16.41
CA TYR A 68 -11.78 -7.57 15.35
C TYR A 68 -12.16 -8.44 14.15
N SER A 69 -11.30 -9.38 13.76
CA SER A 69 -11.59 -10.32 12.67
C SER A 69 -12.75 -11.25 13.02
N LEU A 70 -12.76 -11.84 14.23
CA LEU A 70 -13.85 -12.69 14.72
C LEU A 70 -15.17 -11.92 14.81
N LEU A 71 -15.14 -10.69 15.32
CA LEU A 71 -16.31 -9.84 15.43
C LEU A 71 -16.87 -9.48 14.04
N GLY A 72 -15.98 -9.15 13.09
CA GLY A 72 -16.35 -8.89 11.70
C GLY A 72 -17.01 -10.10 11.04
N CYS A 73 -16.43 -11.30 11.20
CA CYS A 73 -17.01 -12.55 10.73
C CYS A 73 -18.37 -12.84 11.36
N PHE A 74 -18.49 -12.68 12.67
CA PHE A 74 -19.75 -12.88 13.38
C PHE A 74 -20.84 -11.95 12.87
N LEU A 75 -20.59 -10.63 12.82
CA LEU A 75 -21.53 -9.65 12.30
C LEU A 75 -21.92 -9.93 10.85
N PHE A 76 -20.95 -10.34 10.02
CA PHE A 76 -21.21 -10.70 8.63
C PHE A 76 -22.11 -11.94 8.51
N CYS A 77 -21.84 -13.00 9.28
CA CYS A 77 -22.63 -14.23 9.30
C CYS A 77 -24.05 -13.98 9.82
N THR A 78 -24.18 -13.26 10.94
CA THR A 78 -25.48 -12.91 11.52
C THR A 78 -26.31 -12.11 10.53
N ALA A 79 -25.76 -11.07 9.90
CA ALA A 79 -26.47 -10.28 8.90
C ALA A 79 -26.94 -11.14 7.71
N SER A 80 -26.08 -12.03 7.23
CA SER A 80 -26.38 -12.92 6.09
C SER A 80 -27.47 -13.93 6.44
N PHE A 81 -27.50 -14.42 7.68
CA PHE A 81 -28.51 -15.34 8.18
C PHE A 81 -29.86 -14.65 8.39
N THR A 82 -29.89 -13.48 9.04
CA THR A 82 -31.11 -12.69 9.24
C THR A 82 -31.79 -12.38 7.91
N ILE A 83 -31.02 -12.04 6.88
CA ILE A 83 -31.55 -11.76 5.54
C ILE A 83 -32.31 -12.97 4.97
N LYS A 84 -31.86 -14.21 5.21
CA LYS A 84 -32.56 -15.40 4.69
C LYS A 84 -33.79 -15.76 5.48
N GLU A 85 -33.71 -15.68 6.81
CA GLU A 85 -34.84 -16.04 7.68
C GLU A 85 -36.01 -15.05 7.54
N LEU A 86 -35.72 -13.76 7.34
CA LEU A 86 -36.74 -12.72 7.39
C LEU A 86 -37.56 -12.59 6.09
N GLN A 87 -37.16 -13.28 5.01
CA GLN A 87 -37.75 -13.21 3.66
C GLN A 87 -38.01 -11.77 3.14
N ILE A 88 -37.36 -10.77 3.74
CA ILE A 88 -37.42 -9.39 3.27
C ILE A 88 -36.74 -9.33 1.92
N ASP A 89 -37.21 -8.43 1.05
CA ASP A 89 -36.55 -8.13 -0.21
C ASP A 89 -35.06 -7.82 0.06
N LEU A 90 -34.21 -8.76 -0.37
CA LEU A 90 -32.77 -8.75 -0.18
C LEU A 90 -32.14 -7.38 -0.54
N LEU A 91 -32.68 -6.74 -1.56
CA LEU A 91 -32.23 -5.45 -2.05
C LEU A 91 -32.49 -4.32 -1.03
N ASP A 92 -33.62 -4.34 -0.34
CA ASP A 92 -33.96 -3.32 0.67
C ASP A 92 -33.06 -3.43 1.91
N ALA A 93 -32.93 -4.65 2.44
CA ALA A 93 -32.01 -4.93 3.54
C ALA A 93 -30.56 -4.54 3.20
N LEU A 94 -30.17 -4.69 1.93
CA LEU A 94 -28.84 -4.31 1.46
C LEU A 94 -28.64 -2.80 1.40
N VAL A 95 -29.62 -2.06 0.86
CA VAL A 95 -29.57 -0.60 0.80
C VAL A 95 -29.45 -0.03 2.22
N ILE A 96 -30.24 -0.54 3.16
CA ILE A 96 -30.16 -0.16 4.57
C ILE A 96 -28.76 -0.44 5.13
N ARG A 97 -28.19 -1.63 4.86
CA ARG A 97 -26.84 -1.99 5.29
C ARG A 97 -25.78 -1.02 4.76
N PHE A 98 -25.86 -0.65 3.48
CA PHE A 98 -24.93 0.31 2.89
C PHE A 98 -25.04 1.69 3.51
N ILE A 99 -26.26 2.17 3.75
CA ILE A 99 -26.50 3.47 4.40
C ILE A 99 -25.87 3.48 5.80
N ILE A 100 -26.12 2.44 6.59
CA ILE A 100 -25.54 2.31 7.93
C ILE A 100 -24.01 2.26 7.85
N GLN A 101 -23.44 1.50 6.92
CA GLN A 101 -22.00 1.36 6.75
C GLN A 101 -21.34 2.69 6.34
N ILE A 102 -21.93 3.42 5.40
CA ILE A 102 -21.45 4.76 5.00
C ILE A 102 -21.50 5.72 6.18
N PHE A 103 -22.57 5.68 6.97
CA PHE A 103 -22.74 6.55 8.13
C PHE A 103 -21.71 6.26 9.22
N LEU A 104 -21.52 4.98 9.59
CA LEU A 104 -20.50 4.58 10.56
C LEU A 104 -19.08 4.92 10.09
N PHE A 105 -18.78 4.70 8.81
CA PHE A 105 -17.49 5.07 8.24
C PHE A 105 -17.29 6.60 8.22
N GLY A 106 -18.34 7.35 7.91
CA GLY A 106 -18.32 8.82 7.96
C GLY A 106 -18.04 9.35 9.37
N ILE A 107 -18.72 8.82 10.39
CA ILE A 107 -18.46 9.16 11.80
C ILE A 107 -17.01 8.85 12.16
N PHE A 108 -16.51 7.66 11.79
CA PHE A 108 -15.14 7.24 12.09
C PHE A 108 -14.12 8.19 11.46
N VAL A 109 -14.28 8.54 10.18
CA VAL A 109 -13.39 9.47 9.47
C VAL A 109 -13.41 10.86 10.09
N VAL A 110 -14.59 11.38 10.44
CA VAL A 110 -14.74 12.70 11.07
C VAL A 110 -14.14 12.71 12.46
N SER A 111 -14.39 11.66 13.27
CA SER A 111 -13.89 11.53 14.64
C SER A 111 -12.36 11.49 14.72
N HIS A 112 -11.71 10.86 13.74
CA HIS A 112 -10.26 10.70 13.74
C HIS A 112 -9.53 11.68 12.81
N HIS A 113 -10.25 12.62 12.19
CA HIS A 113 -9.70 13.59 11.24
C HIS A 113 -8.84 12.96 10.12
N TYR A 114 -9.22 11.75 9.66
CA TYR A 114 -8.46 11.08 8.61
C TYR A 114 -8.67 11.78 7.26
N PRO A 115 -7.58 12.11 6.53
CA PRO A 115 -7.71 12.62 5.19
C PRO A 115 -8.25 11.52 4.27
N ILE A 116 -9.42 11.74 3.67
CA ILE A 116 -10.13 10.75 2.82
C ILE A 116 -9.30 10.39 1.58
N TRP A 117 -8.51 11.34 1.07
CA TRP A 117 -7.74 11.20 -0.16
C TRP A 117 -6.27 11.51 0.12
N ILE A 118 -5.51 10.46 0.40
CA ILE A 118 -4.06 10.54 0.57
C ILE A 118 -3.44 10.05 -0.74
N GLY A 119 -2.41 10.76 -1.22
CA GLY A 119 -1.59 10.28 -2.33
C GLY A 119 -1.61 11.13 -3.61
N SER A 120 -0.84 10.66 -4.58
CA SER A 120 -0.68 11.24 -5.92
C SER A 120 -1.95 11.06 -6.76
N SER A 121 -2.14 11.87 -7.81
CA SER A 121 -3.30 11.75 -8.71
C SER A 121 -3.47 10.36 -9.32
N LYS A 122 -2.38 9.62 -9.50
CA LYS A 122 -2.40 8.23 -9.99
C LYS A 122 -2.94 7.26 -8.94
N GLU A 123 -2.51 7.38 -7.70
CA GLU A 123 -2.96 6.55 -6.57
C GLU A 123 -4.45 6.77 -6.30
N LYS A 124 -4.91 8.03 -6.38
CA LYS A 124 -6.35 8.35 -6.25
C LYS A 124 -7.19 7.67 -7.33
N TRP A 125 -6.70 7.65 -8.57
CA TRP A 125 -7.37 6.94 -9.67
C TRP A 125 -7.39 5.43 -9.45
N LEU A 126 -6.29 4.85 -8.99
CA LEU A 126 -6.21 3.42 -8.67
C LEU A 126 -7.19 3.05 -7.55
N GLN A 127 -7.24 3.84 -6.48
CA GLN A 127 -8.17 3.66 -5.37
C GLN A 127 -9.64 3.73 -5.82
N LEU A 128 -9.96 4.66 -6.74
CA LEU A 128 -11.31 4.77 -7.31
C LEU A 128 -11.67 3.53 -8.13
N VAL A 129 -10.79 3.07 -9.01
CA VAL A 129 -10.99 1.86 -9.82
C VAL A 129 -11.18 0.64 -8.93
N LEU A 130 -10.35 0.49 -7.89
CA LEU A 130 -10.46 -0.59 -6.92
C LEU A 130 -11.78 -0.54 -6.14
N CYS A 131 -12.25 0.65 -5.76
CA CYS A 131 -13.54 0.84 -5.11
C CYS A 131 -14.70 0.40 -6.02
N ILE A 132 -14.66 0.77 -7.31
CA ILE A 132 -15.67 0.38 -8.29
C ILE A 132 -15.65 -1.14 -8.51
N LEU A 133 -14.47 -1.73 -8.66
CA LEU A 133 -14.30 -3.17 -8.85
C LEU A 133 -14.83 -3.97 -7.64
N ASN A 134 -14.51 -3.52 -6.42
CA ASN A 134 -15.06 -4.11 -5.20
C ASN A 134 -16.58 -3.98 -5.13
N GLY A 135 -17.13 -2.85 -5.59
CA GLY A 135 -18.58 -2.67 -5.74
C GLY A 135 -19.20 -3.71 -6.68
N PHE A 136 -18.57 -3.97 -7.83
CA PHE A 136 -19.04 -5.02 -8.76
C PHE A 136 -18.94 -6.42 -8.18
N VAL A 137 -17.85 -6.77 -7.49
CA VAL A 137 -17.70 -8.07 -6.82
C VAL A 137 -18.79 -8.26 -5.76
N PHE A 138 -19.08 -7.20 -5.00
CA PHE A 138 -20.15 -7.23 -4.01
C PHE A 138 -21.51 -7.41 -4.67
N LEU A 139 -21.85 -6.63 -5.72
CA LEU A 139 -23.10 -6.79 -6.46
C LEU A 139 -23.25 -8.20 -7.06
N GLY A 140 -22.17 -8.75 -7.62
CA GLY A 140 -22.12 -10.12 -8.12
C GLY A 140 -22.38 -11.16 -7.04
N TYR A 141 -21.86 -10.95 -5.82
CA TYR A 141 -22.17 -11.78 -4.67
C TYR A 141 -23.66 -11.75 -4.32
N PHE A 142 -24.34 -10.59 -4.41
CA PHE A 142 -25.79 -10.50 -4.17
C PHE A 142 -26.61 -11.20 -5.24
N ILE A 143 -26.24 -11.04 -6.50
CA ILE A 143 -26.87 -11.77 -7.60
C ILE A 143 -26.74 -13.28 -7.33
N GLY A 144 -25.53 -13.74 -6.99
CA GLY A 144 -25.30 -15.13 -6.59
C GLY A 144 -26.19 -15.56 -5.41
N PHE A 145 -26.32 -14.72 -4.39
CA PHE A 145 -27.14 -15.01 -3.21
C PHE A 145 -28.64 -15.15 -3.53
N ARG A 146 -29.16 -14.42 -4.52
CA ARG A 146 -30.56 -14.50 -4.92
C ARG A 146 -30.87 -15.75 -5.74
N TYR A 147 -29.95 -16.20 -6.58
CA TYR A 147 -30.19 -17.31 -7.50
C TYR A 147 -29.65 -18.66 -7.04
N LEU A 148 -28.64 -18.70 -6.16
CA LEU A 148 -28.00 -19.93 -5.71
C LEU A 148 -28.42 -20.32 -4.27
N ALA A 149 -28.41 -21.62 -4.01
CA ALA A 149 -28.53 -22.15 -2.66
C ALA A 149 -27.33 -21.71 -1.78
N LEU A 150 -27.52 -21.61 -0.46
CA LEU A 150 -26.43 -21.27 0.47
C LEU A 150 -25.17 -22.14 0.28
N PRO A 151 -25.26 -23.49 0.22
CA PRO A 151 -24.06 -24.32 0.15
C PRO A 151 -23.24 -24.05 -1.12
N ASP A 152 -23.89 -23.82 -2.25
CA ASP A 152 -23.21 -23.53 -3.51
C ASP A 152 -22.49 -22.18 -3.44
N LEU A 153 -23.14 -21.18 -2.83
CA LEU A 153 -22.54 -19.87 -2.65
C LEU A 153 -21.31 -19.93 -1.72
N THR A 154 -21.36 -20.75 -0.66
CA THR A 154 -20.18 -20.97 0.19
C THR A 154 -19.04 -21.63 -0.57
N THR A 155 -19.34 -22.59 -1.43
CA THR A 155 -18.34 -23.25 -2.29
C THR A 155 -17.67 -22.25 -3.23
N ILE A 156 -18.45 -21.37 -3.87
CA ILE A 156 -17.92 -20.31 -4.73
C ILE A 156 -17.02 -19.34 -3.94
N ASN A 157 -17.42 -18.98 -2.73
CA ASN A 157 -16.59 -18.14 -1.85
C ASN A 157 -15.27 -18.80 -1.47
N PHE A 158 -15.24 -20.11 -1.20
CA PHE A 158 -14.00 -20.85 -0.97
C PHE A 158 -13.09 -20.86 -2.19
N THR A 159 -13.65 -21.05 -3.38
CA THR A 159 -12.90 -20.96 -4.64
C THR A 159 -12.29 -19.57 -4.83
N ARG A 160 -12.99 -18.49 -4.47
CA ARG A 160 -12.43 -17.13 -4.50
C ARG A 160 -11.22 -16.98 -3.58
N LEU A 161 -11.29 -17.54 -2.37
CA LEU A 161 -10.17 -17.51 -1.43
C LEU A 161 -8.96 -18.28 -1.98
N LEU A 162 -9.19 -19.44 -2.60
CA LEU A 162 -8.15 -20.21 -3.28
C LEU A 162 -7.49 -19.38 -4.40
N TRP A 163 -8.29 -18.74 -5.27
CA TRP A 163 -7.76 -17.87 -6.33
C TRP A 163 -6.96 -16.70 -5.77
N THR A 164 -7.40 -16.11 -4.65
CA THR A 164 -6.67 -15.01 -4.00
C THR A 164 -5.28 -15.47 -3.55
N VAL A 165 -5.17 -16.67 -2.96
CA VAL A 165 -3.87 -17.26 -2.57
C VAL A 165 -3.01 -17.55 -3.80
N VAL A 166 -3.60 -18.11 -4.86
CA VAL A 166 -2.88 -18.40 -6.13
C VAL A 166 -2.35 -17.11 -6.76
N PHE A 167 -3.14 -16.05 -6.84
CA PHE A 167 -2.69 -14.76 -7.37
C PHE A 167 -1.63 -14.11 -6.46
N ALA A 168 -1.83 -14.13 -5.15
CA ALA A 168 -0.85 -13.57 -4.20
C ALA A 168 0.51 -14.28 -4.30
N THR A 169 0.51 -15.61 -4.37
CA THR A 169 1.73 -16.41 -4.54
C THR A 169 2.39 -16.17 -5.91
N LEU A 170 1.61 -16.10 -6.98
CA LEU A 170 2.12 -15.78 -8.32
C LEU A 170 2.77 -14.39 -8.36
N ILE A 171 2.11 -13.38 -7.80
CA ILE A 171 2.63 -12.01 -7.71
C ILE A 171 3.92 -11.99 -6.89
N SER A 172 3.93 -12.63 -5.72
CA SER A 172 5.10 -12.69 -4.84
C SER A 172 6.29 -13.40 -5.51
N LEU A 173 6.03 -14.47 -6.24
CA LEU A 173 7.05 -15.18 -7.03
C LEU A 173 7.64 -14.26 -8.10
N LEU A 174 6.78 -13.54 -8.81
CA LEU A 174 7.20 -12.67 -9.91
C LEU A 174 8.00 -11.46 -9.41
N GLN A 175 7.62 -10.90 -8.26
CA GLN A 175 8.41 -9.87 -7.57
C GLN A 175 9.79 -10.40 -7.17
N THR A 176 9.85 -11.59 -6.56
CA THR A 176 11.12 -12.21 -6.17
C THR A 176 12.03 -12.47 -7.37
N LEU A 177 11.47 -12.92 -8.50
CA LEU A 177 12.19 -13.09 -9.75
C LEU A 177 12.71 -11.75 -10.30
N GLY A 178 11.91 -10.68 -10.22
CA GLY A 178 12.32 -9.32 -10.59
C GLY A 178 13.56 -8.87 -9.82
N VAL A 179 13.53 -9.03 -8.49
CA VAL A 179 14.65 -8.69 -7.60
C VAL A 179 15.91 -9.51 -7.91
N ILE A 180 15.78 -10.83 -8.11
CA ILE A 180 16.92 -11.70 -8.45
C ILE A 180 17.53 -11.31 -9.80
N CYS A 181 16.69 -11.04 -10.80
CA CYS A 181 17.13 -10.59 -12.12
C CYS A 181 17.82 -9.23 -12.05
N GLY A 182 17.28 -8.28 -11.29
CA GLY A 182 17.89 -6.98 -11.03
C GLY A 182 19.28 -7.12 -10.42
N ASN A 183 19.41 -7.90 -9.34
CA ASN A 183 20.68 -8.14 -8.66
C ASN A 183 21.72 -8.78 -9.59
N ARG A 184 21.30 -9.73 -10.45
CA ARG A 184 22.19 -10.35 -11.44
C ARG A 184 22.56 -9.40 -12.59
N ALA A 185 21.67 -8.49 -12.98
CA ALA A 185 21.91 -7.52 -14.05
C ALA A 185 22.92 -6.44 -13.62
N VAL A 186 22.81 -5.96 -12.37
CA VAL A 186 23.76 -5.01 -11.77
C VAL A 186 25.17 -5.60 -11.79
N LYS A 187 25.32 -6.89 -11.43
CA LYS A 187 26.62 -7.58 -11.46
C LYS A 187 27.20 -7.74 -12.88
N ARG A 188 26.39 -7.58 -13.93
CA ARG A 188 26.81 -7.76 -15.34
C ARG A 188 26.95 -6.44 -16.11
N GLU A 189 26.81 -5.29 -15.44
CA GLU A 189 26.95 -3.95 -16.04
C GLU A 189 26.14 -3.75 -17.33
N ARG A 190 24.97 -4.40 -17.47
CA ARG A 190 24.09 -4.22 -18.63
C ARG A 190 22.93 -3.27 -18.28
N PRO A 191 23.04 -1.96 -18.57
CA PRO A 191 22.06 -0.96 -18.13
C PRO A 191 20.67 -1.15 -18.75
N SER A 192 20.57 -1.76 -19.94
CA SER A 192 19.29 -2.00 -20.63
C SER A 192 18.39 -3.04 -19.94
N ILE A 193 18.96 -3.95 -19.15
CA ILE A 193 18.18 -4.95 -18.40
C ILE A 193 17.57 -4.31 -17.15
N VAL A 194 18.26 -3.35 -16.55
CA VAL A 194 17.79 -2.62 -15.36
C VAL A 194 16.54 -1.78 -15.68
N THR A 195 16.50 -1.14 -16.86
CA THR A 195 15.33 -0.35 -17.27
C THR A 195 14.09 -1.20 -17.51
N ILE A 196 14.24 -2.43 -18.02
CA ILE A 196 13.11 -3.35 -18.24
C ILE A 196 12.59 -3.89 -16.91
N VAL A 197 13.48 -4.27 -15.99
CA VAL A 197 13.10 -4.74 -14.64
C VAL A 197 12.37 -3.62 -13.89
N SER A 198 12.90 -2.39 -13.90
CA SER A 198 12.25 -1.25 -13.25
C SER A 198 10.89 -0.89 -13.88
N ALA A 199 10.74 -1.00 -15.21
CA ALA A 199 9.45 -0.82 -15.86
C ALA A 199 8.43 -1.90 -15.45
N SER A 200 8.89 -3.15 -15.26
CA SER A 200 8.03 -4.23 -14.76
C SER A 200 7.56 -3.98 -13.33
N GLU A 201 8.43 -3.48 -12.45
CA GLU A 201 8.06 -3.13 -11.06
C GLU A 201 7.01 -2.02 -11.00
N ILE A 202 7.05 -1.05 -11.93
CA ILE A 202 6.04 0.00 -12.04
C ILE A 202 4.68 -0.58 -12.48
N ILE A 203 4.66 -1.51 -13.43
CA ILE A 203 3.42 -2.20 -13.84
C ILE A 203 2.88 -3.04 -12.68
N TYR A 204 3.75 -3.69 -11.90
CA TYR A 204 3.37 -4.41 -10.68
C TYR A 204 2.76 -3.49 -9.62
N ALA A 205 3.36 -2.33 -9.37
CA ALA A 205 2.83 -1.33 -8.44
C ALA A 205 1.49 -0.72 -8.88
N ILE A 206 1.11 -0.88 -10.16
CA ILE A 206 -0.18 -0.46 -10.69
C ILE A 206 -1.22 -1.60 -10.61
N LEU A 207 -0.77 -2.85 -10.64
CA LEU A 207 -1.65 -4.04 -10.56
C LEU A 207 -2.02 -4.41 -9.12
N LEU A 208 -1.17 -4.07 -8.15
CA LEU A 208 -1.40 -4.28 -6.72
C LEU A 208 -2.23 -3.13 -6.11
#